data_AF-A0A2D7XJ74-F1
#
_entry.id   AF-A0A2D7XJ74-F1
#
_cell.length_a   1.000
_cell.length_b   1.000
_cell.length_c   1.000
_cell.angle_alpha   90.00
_cell.angle_beta   90.00
_cell.angle_gamma   90.00
#
_symmetry.space_group_name_H-M   'P 1'
#
loop_
_entity.id
_entity.type
_entity.pdbx_description
1 polymer ?
#
loop_
_entity_poly.entity_id
_entity_poly.type
_entity_poly.pdbx_seq_one_letter_code
_entity_poly.pdbx_strand_id
1 'polypeptide(L)'
;LLIILFGGKHVNKLNPNIKIWSAVREGFRHGRQMAWLPGVDWKEVLPRPIDEVRSMLNIQTPEIYQDIIKTMQSQGGILFDKQLSAAE
;
A
#
# COMPACT_ATOMS: atom_id res chain seq x y z
N LEU A 1 7.23 -5.71 11.87
CA LEU A 1 6.25 -4.84 12.55
C LEU A 1 6.79 -3.43 12.83
N LEU A 2 8.03 -3.27 13.32
CA LEU A 2 8.61 -1.95 13.61
C LEU A 2 8.58 -0.99 12.40
N ILE A 3 8.93 -1.47 11.20
CA ILE A 3 8.87 -0.67 9.95
C ILE A 3 7.47 -0.09 9.73
N ILE A 4 6.43 -0.91 9.89
CA ILE A 4 5.03 -0.50 9.71
C ILE A 4 4.62 0.51 10.78
N LEU A 5 5.02 0.27 12.04
CA LEU A 5 4.66 1.15 13.16
C LEU A 5 5.32 2.53 13.06
N PHE A 6 6.63 2.57 12.84
CA PHE A 6 7.37 3.83 12.72
C PHE A 6 6.99 4.58 11.45
N GLY A 7 6.92 3.89 10.30
CA GLY A 7 6.49 4.51 9.04
C GLY A 7 5.07 5.04 9.12
N GLY A 8 4.13 4.23 9.63
CA GLY A 8 2.73 4.63 9.80
C GLY A 8 2.57 5.82 10.73
N LYS A 9 3.29 5.84 11.87
CA LYS A 9 3.26 6.97 12.81
C LYS A 9 3.85 8.25 12.21
N HIS A 10 4.96 8.15 11.48
CA HIS A 10 5.61 9.29 10.82
C HIS A 10 4.69 9.91 9.75
N VAL A 11 4.17 9.06 8.86
CA VAL A 11 3.26 9.48 7.78
C VAL A 11 1.97 10.09 8.33
N ASN A 12 1.36 9.47 9.34
CA ASN A 12 0.11 9.98 9.94
C ASN A 12 0.29 11.35 10.61
N LYS A 13 1.49 11.64 11.13
CA LYS A 13 1.78 12.93 11.77
C LYS A 13 1.88 14.06 10.75
N LEU A 14 2.44 13.79 9.58
CA LEU A 14 2.68 14.79 8.53
C LEU A 14 1.51 14.90 7.55
N ASN A 15 0.66 13.87 7.47
CA ASN A 15 -0.43 13.78 6.50
C ASN A 15 -1.73 13.39 7.24
N PRO A 16 -2.33 14.29 8.04
CA PRO A 16 -3.50 13.96 8.87
C PRO A 16 -4.75 13.60 8.05
N ASN A 17 -4.78 13.98 6.77
CA ASN A 17 -5.92 13.76 5.87
C ASN A 17 -5.95 12.35 5.25
N ILE A 18 -4.89 11.55 5.40
CA ILE A 18 -4.83 10.20 4.84
C ILE A 18 -5.07 9.13 5.92
N LYS A 19 -5.83 8.10 5.56
CA LYS A 19 -6.22 7.01 6.46
C LYS A 19 -5.19 5.88 6.48
N ILE A 20 -3.92 6.19 6.80
CA ILE A 20 -2.80 5.23 6.65
C ILE A 20 -3.01 3.93 7.44
N TRP A 21 -3.50 4.01 8.68
CA TRP A 21 -3.76 2.82 9.49
C TRP A 21 -4.88 1.95 8.93
N SER A 22 -5.86 2.55 8.26
CA SER A 22 -6.92 1.81 7.57
C SER A 22 -6.36 1.03 6.38
N ALA A 23 -5.45 1.62 5.60
CA ALA A 23 -4.77 0.93 4.49
C ALA A 23 -3.85 -0.19 4.99
N VAL A 24 -3.13 0.02 6.11
CA VAL A 24 -2.33 -1.05 6.74
C VAL A 24 -3.23 -2.22 7.15
N ARG A 25 -4.35 -1.95 7.81
CA ARG A 25 -5.31 -2.99 8.22
C ARG A 25 -5.94 -3.71 7.02
N GLU A 26 -6.24 -2.99 5.94
CA GLU A 26 -6.68 -3.58 4.66
C GLU A 26 -5.63 -4.56 4.12
N GLY A 27 -4.36 -4.14 4.05
CA GLY A 27 -3.26 -5.00 3.61
C GLY A 27 -3.13 -6.27 4.46
N PHE A 28 -3.23 -6.17 5.79
CA PHE A 28 -3.24 -7.36 6.66
C PHE A 28 -4.46 -8.26 6.41
N ARG A 29 -5.64 -7.70 6.15
CA ARG A 29 -6.84 -8.50 5.86
C ARG A 29 -6.69 -9.24 4.54
N HIS A 30 -6.29 -8.54 3.47
CA HIS A 30 -6.04 -9.14 2.15
C HIS A 30 -4.94 -10.18 2.21
N GLY A 31 -3.85 -9.88 2.91
CA GLY A 31 -2.72 -10.79 3.09
C GLY A 31 -3.06 -12.11 3.79
N ARG A 32 -4.09 -12.12 4.65
CA ARG A 32 -4.61 -13.36 5.26
C ARG A 32 -5.51 -14.17 4.35
N GLN A 33 -6.07 -13.57 3.31
CA GLN A 33 -7.00 -14.20 2.37
C GLN A 33 -6.29 -14.71 1.11
N MET A 34 -5.18 -14.06 0.72
CA MET A 34 -4.40 -14.43 -0.45
C MET A 34 -3.63 -15.75 -0.29
N ALA A 35 -3.18 -16.31 -1.40
CA ALA A 35 -2.22 -17.42 -1.41
C ALA A 35 -0.91 -17.04 -0.72
N TRP A 36 -0.22 -18.03 -0.15
CA TRP A 36 1.08 -17.81 0.48
C TRP A 36 2.17 -17.51 -0.57
N LEU A 37 2.40 -16.22 -0.83
CA LEU A 37 3.28 -15.71 -1.89
C LEU A 37 4.71 -16.30 -1.92
N PRO A 38 5.39 -16.52 -0.78
CA PRO A 38 6.72 -17.14 -0.78
C PRO A 38 6.76 -18.57 -1.34
N GLY A 39 5.64 -19.30 -1.30
CA GLY A 39 5.54 -20.67 -1.81
C GLY A 39 5.10 -20.77 -3.28
N VAL A 40 4.85 -19.63 -3.94
CA VAL A 40 4.40 -19.59 -5.35
C VAL A 40 5.57 -19.94 -6.28
N ASP A 41 5.32 -20.75 -7.31
CA ASP A 41 6.26 -20.93 -8.41
C ASP A 41 6.23 -19.70 -9.33
N TRP A 42 7.08 -18.72 -9.01
CA TRP A 42 7.16 -17.48 -9.76
C TRP A 42 7.61 -17.67 -11.21
N LYS A 43 8.33 -18.75 -11.55
CA LYS A 43 8.74 -19.00 -12.94
C LYS A 43 7.53 -19.30 -13.82
N GLU A 44 6.54 -19.98 -13.27
CA GLU A 44 5.28 -20.28 -13.94
C GLU A 44 4.31 -19.08 -13.95
N VAL A 45 4.31 -18.29 -12.89
CA VAL A 45 3.34 -17.20 -12.68
C VAL A 45 3.73 -15.89 -13.37
N LEU A 46 5.02 -15.53 -13.40
CA LEU A 46 5.48 -14.25 -13.96
C LEU A 46 5.12 -14.00 -15.44
N PRO A 47 5.10 -15.00 -16.33
CA PRO A 47 4.71 -14.79 -17.73
C PRO A 47 3.21 -14.51 -17.95
N ARG A 48 2.36 -14.75 -16.94
CA ARG A 48 0.91 -14.63 -17.06
C ARG A 48 0.46 -13.17 -16.91
N PRO A 49 -0.67 -12.78 -17.52
CA PRO A 49 -1.28 -11.46 -17.32
C PRO A 49 -1.54 -11.15 -15.84
N ILE A 50 -1.30 -9.90 -15.42
CA ILE A 50 -1.36 -9.52 -14.00
C ILE A 50 -2.74 -9.75 -13.37
N ASP A 51 -3.83 -9.56 -14.12
CA ASP A 51 -5.19 -9.74 -13.61
C ASP A 51 -5.52 -11.23 -13.38
N GLU A 52 -5.01 -12.11 -14.25
CA GLU A 52 -5.09 -13.55 -14.07
C GLU A 52 -4.33 -13.96 -12.80
N VAL A 53 -3.09 -13.49 -12.64
CA VAL A 53 -2.26 -13.78 -11.48
C VAL A 53 -2.91 -13.31 -10.18
N ARG A 54 -3.48 -12.10 -10.16
CA ARG A 54 -4.18 -11.57 -8.98
C ARG A 54 -5.38 -12.42 -8.61
N SER A 55 -6.16 -12.85 -9.60
CA SER A 55 -7.30 -13.75 -9.38
C SER A 55 -6.83 -15.11 -8.83
N MET A 56 -5.83 -15.73 -9.48
CA MET A 56 -5.25 -17.01 -9.07
C MET A 56 -4.73 -16.99 -7.64
N LEU A 57 -4.05 -15.92 -7.24
CA LEU A 57 -3.45 -15.77 -5.92
C LEU A 57 -4.41 -15.14 -4.88
N ASN A 58 -5.67 -14.89 -5.24
CA ASN A 58 -6.66 -14.21 -4.40
C ASN A 58 -6.16 -12.86 -3.84
N ILE A 59 -5.46 -12.09 -4.67
CA ILE A 59 -4.98 -10.75 -4.37
C ILE A 59 -6.11 -9.75 -4.67
N GLN A 60 -6.72 -9.26 -3.60
CA GLN A 60 -7.85 -8.32 -3.67
C GLN A 60 -7.38 -6.89 -4.01
N THR A 61 -8.25 -6.11 -4.67
CA THR A 61 -8.01 -4.69 -4.94
C THR A 61 -7.88 -3.90 -3.65
N PRO A 62 -6.78 -3.15 -3.43
CA PRO A 62 -6.57 -2.37 -2.21
C PRO A 62 -7.21 -0.98 -2.33
N GLU A 63 -8.53 -0.91 -2.17
CA GLU A 63 -9.34 0.31 -2.37
C GLU A 63 -8.88 1.47 -1.48
N ILE A 64 -8.64 1.21 -0.19
CA ILE A 64 -8.25 2.27 0.75
C ILE A 64 -6.86 2.81 0.40
N TYR A 65 -5.93 1.93 0.04
CA TYR A 65 -4.61 2.36 -0.43
C TYR A 65 -4.72 3.21 -1.72
N GLN A 66 -5.56 2.80 -2.68
CA GLN A 66 -5.76 3.57 -3.91
C GLN A 66 -6.38 4.95 -3.65
N ASP A 67 -7.31 5.06 -2.70
CA ASP A 67 -7.89 6.35 -2.31
C ASP A 67 -6.85 7.27 -1.65
N ILE A 68 -5.92 6.71 -0.87
CA ILE A 68 -4.79 7.46 -0.33
C ILE A 68 -3.91 8.00 -1.48
N ILE A 69 -3.59 7.17 -2.49
CA ILE A 69 -2.80 7.61 -3.65
C ILE A 69 -3.50 8.75 -4.40
N LYS A 70 -4.81 8.64 -4.66
CA LYS A 70 -5.59 9.71 -5.30
C LYS A 70 -5.54 11.01 -4.48
N THR A 71 -5.71 10.89 -3.16
CA THR A 71 -5.64 12.03 -2.24
C THR A 71 -4.27 12.69 -2.24
N MET A 72 -3.19 11.91 -2.31
CA MET A 72 -1.83 12.44 -2.36
C MET A 72 -1.51 13.10 -3.69
N GLN A 73 -1.96 12.51 -4.81
CA GLN A 73 -1.74 13.07 -6.15
C GLN A 73 -2.40 14.44 -6.28
N SER A 74 -3.57 14.67 -5.68
CA SER A 74 -4.22 15.99 -5.68
C SER A 74 -3.56 17.01 -4.74
N GLN A 75 -2.73 16.56 -3.80
CA GLN A 75 -2.04 17.39 -2.81
C GLN A 75 -0.56 17.67 -3.14
N GLY A 76 -0.05 17.13 -4.26
CA GLY A 76 1.36 17.27 -4.66
C GLY A 76 2.31 16.18 -4.12
N GLY A 77 1.81 15.18 -3.39
CA GLY A 77 2.60 14.04 -2.89
C GLY A 77 2.37 13.70 -1.42
N ILE A 78 3.21 12.81 -0.86
CA ILE A 78 3.32 12.63 0.60
C ILE A 78 4.31 13.64 1.14
N LEU A 79 3.90 14.34 2.19
CA LEU A 79 4.81 15.10 3.02
C LEU A 79 5.61 14.13 3.88
N PHE A 80 6.87 13.89 3.52
CA PHE A 80 7.83 13.10 4.31
C PHE A 80 8.66 13.95 5.27
N ASP A 81 8.71 15.25 5.00
CA ASP A 81 9.56 16.26 5.63
C ASP A 81 8.85 17.63 5.60
N LYS A 82 9.01 18.44 6.64
CA LYS A 82 8.55 19.84 6.67
C LYS A 82 9.45 20.79 5.86
N GLN A 83 10.73 20.46 5.68
CA GLN A 83 11.73 21.28 4.97
C GLN A 83 11.58 21.20 3.44
N LEU A 84 11.27 20.05 2.87
CA LEU A 84 11.11 19.90 1.41
C LEU A 84 9.90 20.69 0.86
N SER A 85 8.84 20.87 1.67
CA SER A 85 7.66 21.68 1.31
C SER A 85 7.93 23.19 1.23
N ALA A 86 9.08 23.68 1.70
CA ALA A 86 9.47 25.09 1.57
C ALA A 86 10.36 25.35 0.33
N ALA A 87 10.67 24.30 -0.44
CA ALA A 87 11.54 24.35 -1.61
C ALA A 87 10.81 24.05 -2.94
N GLU A 88 9.51 23.73 -2.88
CA GLU A 88 8.59 23.61 -4.03
C GLU A 88 7.63 24.82 -4.04
#